data_AF-A0A1Y0RJP1-F1
#
_entry.id   AF-A0A1Y0RJP1-F1
#
_cell.length_a   1.000
_cell.length_b   1.000
_cell.length_c   1.000
_cell.angle_alpha   90.00
_cell.angle_beta   90.00
_cell.angle_gamma   90.00
#
_symmetry.space_group_name_H-M   'P 1'
#
loop_
_entity.id
_entity.type
_entity.pdbx_description
1 polymer ?
#
loop_
_entity_poly.entity_id
_entity_poly.type
_entity_poly.pdbx_seq_one_letter_code
_entity_poly.pdbx_strand_id
1 'polypeptide(L)'
;MPMEAYAILDGGGVKGAALVGCLQAAKEQGIKFIGYGGTSAGSIVALLASVGYSSEQIKEIMIEEINFNDFLDGTDNDLERLKKIPQGFITSFFKTIFLLQNKDLIDKLNKKLGLCDAKTLTDFLLYKIKTSPIFQEKTSNNSELRQKIQNATDITFQELKDLGCSPLKVIASDIRSHKAVIYPGDEEKEALNYSVIKAVRASMCFPFVFTPVRPGDGSVLVDGGLSSNLPIFLFQKERSINHKPVIAFDLCDEEDNIPAQTNNTQEYQLGELLGDMLATALESSDGLLRQVIDNIYHVRVSLPKDINTLDFSIDKEKRKRLFDRGHSVTSSFIGTNLLAWKRANNMVERLQALYAPPRLVQPILEIVVRELEESETLTQCRSYIMLPTDEGKLATVYQYRMDDNPDIDWEIEINNGGAWSESWKNRKPALQNIEVLRENISEYNITKAQANKIPKDKKTTVVVPIFDWKTITLLKDNQYEEFQNSNFQNFQDIIDQYALIGILSIDTTTPTQDILNPERLGNVYRSIMVGASILSGILR
;
A
#
# COMPACT_ATOMS: atom_id res chain seq x y z
N MET A 1 14.08 5.21 -14.89
CA MET A 1 14.08 4.75 -13.48
C MET A 1 12.82 3.92 -13.27
N PRO A 2 12.89 2.83 -12.49
CA PRO A 2 11.72 1.97 -12.24
C PRO A 2 10.65 2.70 -11.40
N MET A 3 9.39 2.26 -11.50
CA MET A 3 8.32 2.74 -10.61
C MET A 3 8.52 2.09 -9.26
N GLU A 4 8.64 2.87 -8.20
CA GLU A 4 8.64 2.32 -6.85
C GLU A 4 7.20 2.11 -6.37
N ALA A 5 6.89 0.91 -5.87
CA ALA A 5 5.55 0.54 -5.42
C ALA A 5 5.60 -0.44 -4.23
N TYR A 6 4.47 -0.60 -3.55
CA TYR A 6 4.27 -1.68 -2.57
C TYR A 6 3.53 -2.84 -3.22
N ALA A 7 3.96 -4.08 -2.95
CA ALA A 7 3.24 -5.28 -3.39
C ALA A 7 2.32 -5.78 -2.27
N ILE A 8 1.06 -6.05 -2.59
CA ILE A 8 0.13 -6.78 -1.72
C ILE A 8 -0.27 -8.07 -2.40
N LEU A 9 -0.10 -9.19 -1.69
CA LEU A 9 -0.19 -10.54 -2.22
C LEU A 9 -1.32 -11.28 -1.51
N ASP A 10 -2.34 -11.66 -2.26
CA ASP A 10 -3.55 -12.31 -1.76
C ASP A 10 -3.31 -13.71 -1.16
N GLY A 11 -4.26 -14.16 -0.33
CA GLY A 11 -4.31 -15.51 0.18
C GLY A 11 -4.91 -16.48 -0.83
N GLY A 12 -4.20 -17.56 -1.16
CA GLY A 12 -4.69 -18.56 -2.13
C GLY A 12 -4.14 -19.96 -1.96
N GLY A 13 -3.49 -20.26 -0.82
CA GLY A 13 -2.91 -21.57 -0.55
C GLY A 13 -1.95 -22.02 -1.66
N VAL A 14 -2.21 -23.18 -2.27
CA VAL A 14 -1.35 -23.71 -3.35
C VAL A 14 -1.34 -22.86 -4.62
N LYS A 15 -2.31 -21.94 -4.77
CA LYS A 15 -2.38 -20.99 -5.89
C LYS A 15 -1.29 -19.91 -5.84
N GLY A 16 -0.48 -19.84 -4.77
CA GLY A 16 0.59 -18.86 -4.59
C GLY A 16 1.64 -18.80 -5.71
N ALA A 17 1.79 -19.85 -6.53
CA ALA A 17 2.66 -19.81 -7.72
C ALA A 17 2.25 -18.72 -8.73
N ALA A 18 0.95 -18.39 -8.82
CA ALA A 18 0.46 -17.30 -9.67
C ALA A 18 0.99 -15.94 -9.20
N LEU A 19 1.07 -15.70 -7.89
CA LEU A 19 1.58 -14.46 -7.30
C LEU A 19 3.05 -14.23 -7.68
N VAL A 20 3.85 -15.29 -7.76
CA VAL A 20 5.24 -15.22 -8.22
C VAL A 20 5.34 -14.78 -9.67
N GLY A 21 4.45 -15.30 -10.53
CA GLY A 21 4.33 -14.86 -11.91
C GLY A 21 3.99 -13.38 -12.01
N CYS A 22 3.14 -12.88 -11.13
CA CYS A 22 2.78 -11.47 -11.06
C CYS A 22 3.97 -10.59 -10.67
N LEU A 23 4.72 -10.96 -9.63
CA LEU A 23 5.93 -10.25 -9.22
C LEU A 23 6.98 -10.21 -10.34
N GLN A 24 7.17 -11.33 -11.05
CA GLN A 24 8.09 -11.38 -12.18
C GLN A 24 7.66 -10.43 -13.31
N ALA A 25 6.40 -10.50 -13.73
CA ALA A 25 5.87 -9.63 -14.76
C ALA A 25 5.99 -8.16 -14.37
N ALA A 26 5.64 -7.78 -13.14
CA ALA A 26 5.78 -6.40 -12.68
C ALA A 26 7.23 -5.91 -12.75
N LYS A 27 8.20 -6.74 -12.32
CA LYS A 27 9.63 -6.42 -12.41
C LYS A 27 10.10 -6.24 -13.85
N GLU A 28 9.72 -7.14 -14.76
CA GLU A 28 10.04 -7.06 -16.20
C GLU A 28 9.46 -5.79 -16.85
N GLN A 29 8.33 -5.30 -16.34
CA GLN A 29 7.70 -4.06 -16.79
C GLN A 29 8.27 -2.80 -16.11
N GLY A 30 9.34 -2.93 -15.32
CA GLY A 30 10.03 -1.80 -14.69
C GLY A 30 9.47 -1.37 -13.34
N ILE A 31 8.69 -2.20 -12.66
CA ILE A 31 8.27 -1.96 -11.29
C ILE A 31 9.35 -2.45 -10.32
N LYS A 32 9.72 -1.62 -9.35
CA LYS A 32 10.60 -1.95 -8.23
C LYS A 32 9.77 -1.92 -6.95
N PHE A 33 9.56 -3.08 -6.34
CA PHE A 33 8.85 -3.11 -5.07
C PHE A 33 9.76 -2.67 -3.93
N ILE A 34 9.27 -1.74 -3.11
CA ILE A 34 9.95 -1.20 -1.93
C ILE A 34 9.38 -1.73 -0.62
N GLY A 35 8.40 -2.63 -0.68
CA GLY A 35 7.82 -3.34 0.45
C GLY A 35 6.81 -4.36 -0.02
N TYR A 36 6.63 -5.41 0.78
CA TYR A 36 5.81 -6.57 0.46
C TYR A 36 4.85 -6.88 1.61
N GLY A 37 3.58 -7.08 1.28
CA GLY A 37 2.57 -7.49 2.23
C GLY A 37 1.80 -8.69 1.70
N GLY A 38 1.29 -9.54 2.59
CA GLY A 38 0.42 -10.63 2.14
C GLY A 38 -0.26 -11.43 3.22
N THR A 39 -1.17 -12.27 2.76
CA THR A 39 -2.02 -13.14 3.57
C THR A 39 -1.77 -14.59 3.20
N SER A 40 -1.73 -15.51 4.16
CA SER A 40 -1.59 -16.95 3.91
C SER A 40 -0.44 -17.22 2.94
N ALA A 41 -0.67 -17.91 1.82
CA ALA A 41 0.39 -18.20 0.84
C ALA A 41 1.07 -16.93 0.27
N GLY A 42 0.34 -15.81 0.17
CA GLY A 42 0.88 -14.51 -0.19
C GLY A 42 1.91 -14.00 0.81
N SER A 43 1.76 -14.32 2.11
CA SER A 43 2.74 -13.96 3.15
C SER A 43 4.09 -14.70 3.00
N ILE A 44 4.06 -15.95 2.50
CA ILE A 44 5.28 -16.71 2.19
C ILE A 44 6.01 -16.05 1.01
N VAL A 45 5.28 -15.74 -0.06
CA VAL A 45 5.85 -15.07 -1.24
C VAL A 45 6.38 -13.68 -0.85
N ALA A 46 5.65 -12.92 -0.02
CA ALA A 46 6.06 -11.62 0.51
C ALA A 46 7.36 -11.71 1.31
N LEU A 47 7.48 -12.71 2.21
CA LEU A 47 8.68 -12.93 3.00
C LEU A 47 9.88 -13.25 2.10
N LEU A 48 9.75 -14.18 1.16
CA LEU A 48 10.84 -14.56 0.26
C LEU A 48 11.31 -13.36 -0.57
N ALA A 49 10.38 -12.55 -1.09
CA ALA A 49 10.72 -11.33 -1.82
C ALA A 49 11.38 -10.26 -0.91
N SER A 50 10.89 -10.08 0.32
CA SER A 50 11.43 -9.15 1.31
C SER A 50 12.89 -9.45 1.68
N VAL A 51 13.25 -10.73 1.82
CA VAL A 51 14.64 -11.16 2.10
C VAL A 51 15.52 -11.25 0.84
N GLY A 52 15.01 -10.79 -0.31
CA GLY A 52 15.78 -10.55 -1.52
C GLY A 52 15.89 -11.70 -2.50
N TYR A 53 15.07 -12.75 -2.37
CA TYR A 53 14.96 -13.73 -3.45
C TYR A 53 14.40 -13.09 -4.71
N SER A 54 14.99 -13.40 -5.86
CA SER A 54 14.45 -12.96 -7.15
C SER A 54 13.16 -13.72 -7.50
N SER A 55 12.33 -13.15 -8.38
CA SER A 55 11.14 -13.81 -8.93
C SER A 55 11.43 -15.22 -9.45
N GLU A 56 12.59 -15.39 -10.09
CA GLU A 56 13.03 -16.66 -10.66
C GLU A 56 13.40 -17.67 -9.56
N GLN A 57 14.08 -17.23 -8.51
CA GLN A 57 14.39 -18.09 -7.35
C GLN A 57 13.12 -18.46 -6.57
N ILE A 58 12.20 -17.50 -6.38
CA ILE A 58 10.91 -17.79 -5.72
C ILE A 58 10.11 -18.78 -6.57
N LYS A 59 10.17 -18.68 -7.90
CA LYS A 59 9.54 -19.63 -8.82
C LYS A 59 10.10 -21.03 -8.62
N GLU A 60 11.42 -21.18 -8.59
CA GLU A 60 12.08 -22.47 -8.30
C GLU A 60 11.64 -23.02 -6.95
N ILE A 61 11.63 -22.20 -5.91
CA ILE A 61 11.18 -22.59 -4.58
C ILE A 61 9.72 -23.09 -4.62
N MET A 62 8.81 -22.35 -5.24
CA MET A 62 7.38 -22.67 -5.26
C MET A 62 7.03 -23.87 -6.15
N ILE A 63 7.76 -24.10 -7.24
CA ILE A 63 7.48 -25.16 -8.21
C ILE A 63 8.28 -26.44 -7.91
N GLU A 64 9.53 -26.31 -7.48
CA GLU A 64 10.45 -27.45 -7.36
C GLU A 64 10.66 -27.90 -5.90
N GLU A 65 10.79 -26.95 -4.97
CA GLU A 65 11.18 -27.27 -3.59
C GLU A 65 10.01 -27.43 -2.62
N ILE A 66 8.98 -26.58 -2.75
CA ILE A 66 7.83 -26.63 -1.87
C ILE A 66 6.96 -27.82 -2.25
N ASN A 67 6.77 -28.72 -1.28
CA ASN A 67 5.72 -29.71 -1.30
C ASN A 67 4.81 -29.41 -0.11
N PHE A 68 3.64 -28.83 -0.39
CA PHE A 68 2.75 -28.39 0.67
C PHE A 68 2.25 -29.55 1.55
N ASN A 69 2.29 -30.80 1.06
CA ASN A 69 1.99 -31.96 1.89
C ASN A 69 2.97 -32.10 3.07
N ASP A 70 4.22 -31.68 2.90
CA ASP A 70 5.25 -31.80 3.93
C ASP A 70 5.00 -30.81 5.09
N PHE A 71 4.19 -29.77 4.84
CA PHE A 71 3.76 -28.82 5.86
C PHE A 71 2.64 -29.39 6.75
N LEU A 72 1.97 -30.45 6.32
CA LEU A 72 1.00 -31.18 7.14
C LEU A 72 1.78 -32.18 8.01
N ASP A 73 2.31 -31.72 9.14
CA ASP A 73 3.13 -32.51 10.08
C ASP A 73 2.30 -33.34 11.09
N GLY A 74 1.05 -33.67 10.72
CA GLY A 74 0.14 -34.51 11.51
C GLY A 74 0.49 -36.00 11.46
N THR A 75 -0.17 -36.82 12.30
CA THR A 75 0.06 -38.28 12.27
C THR A 75 -0.44 -38.90 10.95
N ASP A 76 0.14 -40.01 10.48
CA ASP A 76 -0.25 -40.67 9.22
C ASP A 76 -1.77 -40.93 9.10
N ASN A 77 -2.41 -41.24 10.24
CA ASN A 77 -3.86 -41.40 10.33
C ASN A 77 -4.64 -40.09 10.14
N ASP A 78 -4.10 -38.95 10.56
CA ASP A 78 -4.72 -37.63 10.39
C ASP A 78 -4.56 -37.15 8.93
N LEU A 79 -3.43 -37.46 8.29
CA LEU A 79 -3.15 -37.16 6.87
C LEU A 79 -4.01 -37.97 5.90
N GLU A 80 -4.20 -39.27 6.16
CA GLU A 80 -5.14 -40.09 5.38
C GLU A 80 -6.59 -39.61 5.50
N ARG A 81 -6.96 -39.03 6.65
CA ARG A 81 -8.31 -38.51 6.91
C ARG A 81 -8.53 -37.17 6.20
N LEU A 82 -7.53 -36.29 6.15
CA LEU A 82 -7.56 -35.05 5.35
C LEU A 82 -7.72 -35.35 3.85
N LYS A 83 -7.01 -36.36 3.33
CA LYS A 83 -7.11 -36.80 1.93
C LYS A 83 -8.47 -37.40 1.55
N LYS A 84 -9.26 -37.85 2.53
CA LYS A 84 -10.62 -38.42 2.34
C LYS A 84 -11.74 -37.38 2.44
N ILE A 85 -11.42 -36.13 2.77
CA ILE A 85 -12.40 -35.03 2.75
C ILE A 85 -12.73 -34.71 1.28
N PRO A 86 -14.00 -34.79 0.84
CA PRO A 86 -14.38 -34.52 -0.54
C PRO A 86 -13.96 -33.10 -0.98
N GLN A 87 -13.48 -32.95 -2.22
CA GLN A 87 -12.91 -31.69 -2.72
C GLN A 87 -13.87 -30.49 -2.71
N GLY A 88 -15.19 -30.70 -2.66
CA GLY A 88 -16.23 -29.66 -2.52
C GLY A 88 -16.77 -29.47 -1.09
N PHE A 89 -16.14 -30.07 -0.08
CA PHE A 89 -16.60 -30.06 1.31
C PHE A 89 -16.23 -28.77 2.07
N ILE A 90 -15.34 -27.97 1.50
CA ILE A 90 -14.74 -26.78 2.14
C ILE A 90 -15.48 -25.50 1.74
N THR A 91 -16.10 -25.47 0.55
CA THR A 91 -16.90 -24.32 0.10
C THR A 91 -18.19 -24.17 0.91
N SER A 92 -18.78 -25.25 1.42
CA SER A 92 -19.80 -25.21 2.47
C SER A 92 -19.13 -25.42 3.83
N PHE A 93 -18.72 -24.30 4.44
CA PHE A 93 -17.83 -24.15 5.61
C PHE A 93 -17.95 -25.21 6.74
N PHE A 94 -19.07 -25.89 6.93
CA PHE A 94 -19.15 -27.15 7.70
C PHE A 94 -20.39 -27.94 7.26
N LYS A 95 -20.29 -29.01 6.45
CA LYS A 95 -21.39 -29.99 6.43
C LYS A 95 -21.36 -30.78 7.74
N THR A 96 -22.03 -30.21 8.75
CA THR A 96 -22.17 -30.50 10.19
C THR A 96 -22.31 -31.97 10.62
N ILE A 97 -22.30 -32.97 9.72
CA ILE A 97 -22.63 -34.38 10.01
C ILE A 97 -21.41 -35.33 9.94
N PHE A 98 -20.31 -35.00 9.25
CA PHE A 98 -19.16 -35.93 9.15
C PHE A 98 -18.32 -36.02 10.44
N LEU A 99 -18.19 -34.91 11.18
CA LEU A 99 -17.49 -34.86 12.47
C LEU A 99 -18.19 -35.69 13.56
N LEU A 100 -19.53 -35.80 13.51
CA LEU A 100 -20.32 -36.57 14.47
C LEU A 100 -20.07 -38.10 14.40
N GLN A 101 -19.41 -38.59 13.35
CA GLN A 101 -19.08 -40.01 13.19
C GLN A 101 -17.70 -40.39 13.77
N ASN A 102 -16.86 -39.45 14.21
CA ASN A 102 -15.51 -39.70 14.70
C ASN A 102 -15.22 -38.99 16.05
N LYS A 103 -15.59 -39.63 17.17
CA LYS A 103 -15.42 -39.08 18.54
C LYS A 103 -13.96 -38.68 18.87
N ASP A 104 -12.98 -39.43 18.40
CA ASP A 104 -11.54 -39.14 18.66
C ASP A 104 -11.04 -37.87 17.96
N LEU A 105 -11.63 -37.51 16.81
CA LEU A 105 -11.31 -36.28 16.06
C LEU A 105 -11.86 -35.06 16.80
N ILE A 106 -13.08 -35.17 17.33
CA ILE A 106 -13.71 -34.15 18.18
C ILE A 106 -12.86 -33.91 19.43
N ASP A 107 -12.35 -34.96 20.07
CA ASP A 107 -11.52 -34.83 21.27
C ASP A 107 -10.14 -34.19 21.01
N LYS A 108 -9.50 -34.46 19.87
CA LYS A 108 -8.25 -33.78 19.47
C LYS A 108 -8.50 -32.32 19.10
N LEU A 109 -9.56 -32.03 18.33
CA LEU A 109 -9.95 -30.66 17.98
C LEU A 109 -10.37 -29.86 19.22
N ASN A 110 -11.08 -30.47 20.17
CA ASN A 110 -11.44 -29.83 21.44
C ASN A 110 -10.22 -29.51 22.32
N LYS A 111 -9.09 -30.23 22.17
CA LYS A 111 -7.88 -30.02 22.97
C LYS A 111 -6.86 -29.08 22.32
N LYS A 112 -6.65 -29.17 21.00
CA LYS A 112 -5.61 -28.42 20.26
C LYS A 112 -6.15 -27.43 19.22
N LEU A 113 -7.42 -27.54 18.83
CA LEU A 113 -8.07 -26.73 17.78
C LEU A 113 -7.45 -26.85 16.37
N GLY A 114 -6.50 -27.77 16.15
CA GLY A 114 -5.86 -28.05 14.86
C GLY A 114 -5.23 -29.44 14.80
N LEU A 115 -4.93 -29.92 13.58
CA LEU A 115 -4.40 -31.25 13.30
C LEU A 115 -2.87 -31.26 13.11
N CYS A 116 -2.30 -30.15 12.66
CA CYS A 116 -0.88 -29.98 12.36
C CYS A 116 -0.28 -28.84 13.21
N ASP A 117 0.93 -29.04 13.73
CA ASP A 117 1.62 -28.05 14.56
C ASP A 117 2.45 -27.05 13.72
N ALA A 118 2.62 -27.34 12.41
CA ALA A 118 3.31 -26.52 11.40
C ALA A 118 4.82 -26.31 11.68
N LYS A 119 5.48 -27.30 12.28
CA LYS A 119 6.91 -27.28 12.54
C LYS A 119 7.71 -27.30 11.24
N THR A 120 7.35 -28.16 10.28
CA THR A 120 8.05 -28.23 8.98
C THR A 120 8.00 -26.88 8.24
N LEU A 121 6.85 -26.19 8.29
CA LEU A 121 6.71 -24.85 7.74
C LEU A 121 7.64 -23.85 8.45
N THR A 122 7.65 -23.87 9.78
CA THR A 122 8.51 -23.00 10.61
C THR A 122 9.99 -23.19 10.27
N ASP A 123 10.44 -24.45 10.18
CA ASP A 123 11.82 -24.81 9.86
C ASP A 123 12.18 -24.42 8.42
N PHE A 124 11.27 -24.63 7.48
CA PHE A 124 11.43 -24.21 6.08
C PHE A 124 11.59 -22.69 5.95
N LEU A 125 10.73 -21.90 6.62
CA LEU A 125 10.80 -20.43 6.58
C LEU A 125 12.13 -19.94 7.18
N LEU A 126 12.53 -20.45 8.33
CA LEU A 126 13.81 -20.11 8.96
C LEU A 126 15.00 -20.45 8.05
N TYR A 127 14.98 -21.63 7.43
CA TYR A 127 16.02 -22.04 6.48
C TYR A 127 16.11 -21.08 5.29
N LYS A 128 14.97 -20.69 4.71
CA LYS A 128 14.95 -19.76 3.57
C LYS A 128 15.43 -18.37 3.93
N ILE A 129 15.12 -17.87 5.14
CA ILE A 129 15.66 -16.60 5.62
C ILE A 129 17.19 -16.68 5.77
N LYS A 130 17.70 -17.74 6.40
CA LYS A 130 19.16 -17.95 6.61
C LYS A 130 19.95 -18.17 5.32
N THR A 131 19.30 -18.60 4.25
CA THR A 131 19.93 -18.85 2.95
C THR A 131 19.66 -17.73 1.93
N SER A 132 18.96 -16.67 2.35
CA SER A 132 18.53 -15.59 1.46
C SER A 132 19.71 -14.79 0.86
N PRO A 133 19.53 -14.21 -0.34
CA PRO A 133 20.57 -13.40 -0.99
C PRO A 133 21.06 -12.22 -0.13
N ILE A 134 20.14 -11.49 0.52
CA ILE A 134 20.51 -10.36 1.40
C ILE A 134 21.36 -10.85 2.56
N PHE A 135 21.00 -11.99 3.15
CA PHE A 135 21.77 -12.55 4.26
C PHE A 135 23.18 -12.94 3.82
N GLN A 136 23.33 -13.62 2.67
CA GLN A 136 24.63 -13.98 2.13
C GLN A 136 25.50 -12.74 1.87
N GLU A 137 24.93 -11.69 1.29
CA GLU A 137 25.62 -10.43 1.03
C GLU A 137 26.10 -9.75 2.33
N LYS A 138 25.21 -9.58 3.32
CA LYS A 138 25.51 -8.86 4.56
C LYS A 138 26.44 -9.62 5.50
N THR A 139 26.46 -10.94 5.42
CA THR A 139 27.31 -11.78 6.28
C THR A 139 28.66 -12.16 5.67
N SER A 140 28.88 -11.85 4.39
CA SER A 140 30.14 -12.16 3.70
C SER A 140 31.38 -11.60 4.40
N ASN A 141 31.26 -10.43 5.05
CA ASN A 141 32.37 -9.75 5.73
C ASN A 141 32.21 -9.67 7.27
N ASN A 142 31.17 -10.27 7.84
CA ASN A 142 30.87 -10.19 9.28
C ASN A 142 30.61 -11.59 9.86
N SER A 143 31.69 -12.22 10.34
CA SER A 143 31.67 -13.58 10.88
C SER A 143 30.81 -13.73 12.13
N GLU A 144 30.74 -12.70 12.96
CA GLU A 144 29.95 -12.71 14.20
C GLU A 144 28.45 -12.64 13.90
N LEU A 145 28.02 -11.75 13.00
CA LEU A 145 26.64 -11.68 12.53
C LEU A 145 26.21 -12.98 11.83
N ARG A 146 27.12 -13.55 11.03
CA ARG A 146 26.90 -14.85 10.38
C ARG A 146 26.63 -15.95 11.40
N GLN A 147 27.47 -16.06 12.42
CA GLN A 147 27.35 -17.10 13.44
C GLN A 147 26.09 -16.91 14.30
N LYS A 148 25.78 -15.65 14.68
CA LYS A 148 24.57 -15.30 15.44
C LYS A 148 23.32 -15.77 14.71
N ILE A 149 23.18 -15.43 13.42
CA ILE A 149 21.97 -15.73 12.66
C ILE A 149 21.92 -17.20 12.22
N GLN A 150 23.07 -17.84 11.91
CA GLN A 150 23.10 -19.28 11.63
C GLN A 150 22.60 -20.11 12.82
N ASN A 151 22.92 -19.69 14.05
CA ASN A 151 22.48 -20.36 15.27
C ASN A 151 21.07 -19.92 15.74
N ALA A 152 20.50 -18.89 15.14
CA ALA A 152 19.19 -18.37 15.55
C ALA A 152 18.09 -19.41 15.30
N THR A 153 17.20 -19.59 16.27
CA THR A 153 16.01 -20.46 16.15
C THR A 153 14.76 -19.68 15.76
N ASP A 154 14.85 -18.35 15.74
CA ASP A 154 13.79 -17.41 15.42
C ASP A 154 14.42 -16.14 14.83
N ILE A 155 13.61 -15.29 14.19
CA ILE A 155 14.04 -13.98 13.70
C ILE A 155 12.90 -12.97 13.79
N THR A 156 13.23 -11.76 14.21
CA THR A 156 12.28 -10.66 14.42
C THR A 156 12.20 -9.72 13.23
N PHE A 157 11.12 -8.93 13.14
CA PHE A 157 10.99 -7.91 12.09
C PHE A 157 12.04 -6.80 12.23
N GLN A 158 12.48 -6.50 13.46
CA GLN A 158 13.58 -5.57 13.72
C GLN A 158 14.88 -6.09 13.10
N GLU A 159 15.19 -7.38 13.28
CA GLU A 159 16.38 -7.99 12.70
C GLU A 159 16.34 -8.01 11.17
N LEU A 160 15.17 -8.23 10.54
CA LEU A 160 15.03 -8.08 9.09
C LEU A 160 15.30 -6.64 8.64
N LYS A 161 14.79 -5.65 9.38
CA LYS A 161 15.02 -4.22 9.11
C LYS A 161 16.51 -3.87 9.22
N ASP A 162 17.18 -4.37 10.25
CA ASP A 162 18.62 -4.13 10.48
C ASP A 162 19.50 -4.78 9.40
N LEU A 163 19.05 -5.91 8.82
CA LEU A 163 19.70 -6.55 7.66
C LEU A 163 19.48 -5.78 6.35
N GLY A 164 18.60 -4.77 6.33
CA GLY A 164 18.26 -4.00 5.14
C GLY A 164 17.29 -4.73 4.20
N CYS A 165 16.53 -5.70 4.71
CA CYS A 165 15.44 -6.33 3.96
C CYS A 165 14.34 -5.30 3.64
N SER A 166 13.64 -5.49 2.53
CA SER A 166 12.48 -4.64 2.23
C SER A 166 11.39 -4.82 3.29
N PRO A 167 10.67 -3.77 3.70
CA PRO A 167 9.54 -3.86 4.62
C PRO A 167 8.59 -5.02 4.31
N LEU A 168 8.33 -5.86 5.32
CA LEU A 168 7.40 -6.98 5.26
C LEU A 168 6.23 -6.69 6.20
N LYS A 169 4.99 -6.82 5.70
CA LYS A 169 3.78 -6.79 6.53
C LYS A 169 2.95 -8.06 6.33
N VAL A 170 2.47 -8.65 7.41
CA VAL A 170 1.72 -9.91 7.42
C VAL A 170 0.44 -9.70 8.21
N ILE A 171 -0.68 -10.23 7.71
CA ILE A 171 -1.97 -10.17 8.40
C ILE A 171 -2.34 -11.53 8.98
N ALA A 172 -2.90 -11.51 10.20
CA ALA A 172 -3.54 -12.66 10.84
C ALA A 172 -4.90 -12.24 11.39
N SER A 173 -5.76 -13.21 11.68
CA SER A 173 -7.08 -12.96 12.28
C SER A 173 -7.07 -13.37 13.74
N ASP A 174 -7.34 -12.44 14.66
CA ASP A 174 -7.57 -12.77 16.06
C ASP A 174 -9.04 -13.09 16.29
N ILE A 175 -9.33 -14.38 16.46
CA ILE A 175 -10.71 -14.87 16.64
C ILE A 175 -11.27 -14.56 18.02
N ARG A 176 -10.44 -14.13 18.99
CA ARG A 176 -10.93 -13.72 20.31
C ARG A 176 -11.37 -12.26 20.33
N SER A 177 -10.63 -11.39 19.67
CA SER A 177 -10.99 -9.97 19.56
C SER A 177 -11.85 -9.64 18.33
N HIS A 178 -12.01 -10.60 17.41
CA HIS A 178 -12.72 -10.45 16.13
C HIS A 178 -12.11 -9.36 15.24
N LYS A 179 -10.78 -9.25 15.23
CA LYS A 179 -10.05 -8.21 14.49
C LYS A 179 -8.92 -8.79 13.66
N ALA A 180 -8.63 -8.10 12.55
CA ALA A 180 -7.35 -8.25 11.85
C ALA A 180 -6.20 -7.75 12.73
N VAL A 181 -5.11 -8.49 12.74
CA VAL A 181 -3.85 -8.12 13.40
C VAL A 181 -2.77 -8.03 12.33
N ILE A 182 -2.06 -6.91 12.29
CA ILE A 182 -0.97 -6.65 11.35
C ILE A 182 0.37 -6.83 12.07
N TYR A 183 1.30 -7.52 11.42
CA TYR A 183 2.67 -7.72 11.89
C TYR A 183 3.69 -7.21 10.86
N PRO A 184 4.60 -6.31 11.24
CA PRO A 184 4.56 -5.53 12.46
C PRO A 184 3.38 -4.54 12.42
N GLY A 185 2.73 -4.31 13.57
CA GLY A 185 1.73 -3.25 13.72
C GLY A 185 2.34 -1.85 13.59
N ASP A 186 1.48 -0.83 13.46
CA ASP A 186 1.89 0.55 13.18
C ASP A 186 2.52 1.28 14.39
N GLU A 187 2.38 0.74 15.60
CA GLU A 187 3.01 1.24 16.84
C GLU A 187 4.40 0.62 17.04
N GLU A 188 5.43 1.49 17.03
CA GLU A 188 6.84 1.15 16.86
C GLU A 188 7.55 0.54 18.09
N LYS A 189 8.65 -0.17 17.78
CA LYS A 189 9.55 -0.99 18.62
C LYS A 189 9.00 -2.33 19.10
N GLU A 190 7.91 -2.37 19.84
CA GLU A 190 7.42 -3.66 20.38
C GLU A 190 6.89 -4.59 19.28
N ALA A 191 6.18 -4.03 18.29
CA ALA A 191 5.70 -4.78 17.14
C ALA A 191 6.84 -5.34 16.26
N LEU A 192 7.97 -4.63 16.19
CA LEU A 192 9.14 -5.06 15.42
C LEU A 192 9.89 -6.21 16.11
N ASN A 193 9.77 -6.35 17.42
CA ASN A 193 10.37 -7.47 18.17
C ASN A 193 9.58 -8.78 18.05
N TYR A 194 8.45 -8.78 17.35
CA TYR A 194 7.69 -9.99 17.10
C TYR A 194 8.40 -10.90 16.08
N SER A 195 8.22 -12.21 16.23
CA SER A 195 8.78 -13.22 15.34
C SER A 195 8.11 -13.17 13.97
N VAL A 196 8.93 -13.03 12.92
CA VAL A 196 8.49 -13.10 11.53
C VAL A 196 7.89 -14.46 11.22
N ILE A 197 8.53 -15.52 11.72
CA ILE A 197 8.10 -16.89 11.45
C ILE A 197 6.76 -17.17 12.12
N LYS A 198 6.57 -16.72 13.36
CA LYS A 198 5.27 -16.86 14.05
C LYS A 198 4.17 -16.05 13.36
N ALA A 199 4.48 -14.85 12.84
CA ALA A 199 3.51 -14.04 12.08
C ALA A 199 3.08 -14.73 10.79
N VAL A 200 4.04 -15.20 9.97
CA VAL A 200 3.75 -15.95 8.73
C VAL A 200 3.02 -17.26 9.04
N ARG A 201 3.43 -18.00 10.08
CA ARG A 201 2.73 -19.20 10.55
C ARG A 201 1.30 -18.92 10.96
N ALA A 202 1.05 -17.82 11.69
CA ALA A 202 -0.30 -17.40 12.07
C ALA A 202 -1.14 -17.07 10.84
N SER A 203 -0.57 -16.33 9.89
CA SER A 203 -1.22 -15.98 8.62
C SER A 203 -1.56 -17.19 7.74
N MET A 204 -0.81 -18.29 7.87
CA MET A 204 -1.04 -19.57 7.19
C MET A 204 -1.91 -20.55 7.99
N CYS A 205 -2.36 -20.18 9.19
CA CYS A 205 -3.00 -21.10 10.12
C CYS A 205 -4.48 -21.31 9.75
N PHE A 206 -4.71 -22.03 8.66
CA PHE A 206 -6.06 -22.36 8.22
C PHE A 206 -6.82 -23.09 9.33
N PRO A 207 -8.01 -22.60 9.74
CA PRO A 207 -8.76 -23.16 10.87
C PRO A 207 -8.96 -24.68 10.73
N PHE A 208 -8.85 -25.39 11.85
CA PHE A 208 -8.99 -26.85 11.97
C PHE A 208 -7.90 -27.69 11.30
N VAL A 209 -7.13 -27.13 10.35
CA VAL A 209 -5.96 -27.80 9.76
C VAL A 209 -4.73 -27.57 10.63
N PHE A 210 -4.41 -26.30 10.92
CA PHE A 210 -3.25 -25.93 11.73
C PHE A 210 -3.66 -25.48 13.13
N THR A 211 -2.84 -25.79 14.12
CA THR A 211 -3.01 -25.35 15.51
C THR A 211 -2.88 -23.82 15.59
N PRO A 212 -3.90 -23.09 16.10
CA PRO A 212 -3.86 -21.63 16.24
C PRO A 212 -2.63 -21.12 16.99
N VAL A 213 -2.08 -20.00 16.53
CA VAL A 213 -0.92 -19.36 17.16
C VAL A 213 -1.36 -18.54 18.36
N ARG A 214 -0.66 -18.69 19.48
CA ARG A 214 -0.93 -17.98 20.74
C ARG A 214 0.32 -17.22 21.18
N PRO A 215 0.38 -15.89 20.97
CA PRO A 215 1.52 -15.04 21.32
C PRO A 215 1.80 -14.92 22.83
N GLY A 216 0.80 -15.15 23.67
CA GLY A 216 0.92 -15.06 25.14
C GLY A 216 0.22 -13.83 25.76
N ASP A 217 -0.28 -12.92 24.92
CA ASP A 217 -1.11 -11.76 25.27
C ASP A 217 -2.62 -12.08 25.39
N GLY A 218 -2.97 -13.36 25.26
CA GLY A 218 -4.35 -13.82 25.25
C GLY A 218 -5.02 -13.84 23.88
N SER A 219 -4.36 -13.36 22.82
CA SER A 219 -4.90 -13.49 21.44
C SER A 219 -4.86 -14.95 20.96
N VAL A 220 -5.74 -15.26 20.00
CA VAL A 220 -5.77 -16.55 19.31
C VAL A 220 -5.79 -16.28 17.81
N LEU A 221 -4.65 -16.50 17.18
CA LEU A 221 -4.42 -16.11 15.80
C LEU A 221 -4.63 -17.30 14.85
N VAL A 222 -5.37 -17.04 13.77
CA VAL A 222 -5.60 -17.95 12.65
C VAL A 222 -5.30 -17.23 11.33
N ASP A 223 -5.47 -17.94 10.21
CA ASP A 223 -5.25 -17.44 8.86
C ASP A 223 -5.92 -16.06 8.64
N GLY A 224 -5.14 -15.12 8.11
CA GLY A 224 -5.56 -13.73 7.92
C GLY A 224 -6.69 -13.56 6.90
N GLY A 225 -6.90 -14.56 6.04
CA GLY A 225 -8.01 -14.60 5.08
C GLY A 225 -9.39 -14.62 5.76
N LEU A 226 -9.46 -14.94 7.06
CA LEU A 226 -10.69 -14.80 7.86
C LEU A 226 -11.02 -13.33 8.21
N SER A 227 -10.11 -12.38 7.97
CA SER A 227 -10.39 -10.96 8.17
C SER A 227 -10.26 -10.15 6.90
N SER A 228 -9.22 -10.40 6.11
CA SER A 228 -9.04 -9.78 4.79
C SER A 228 -8.09 -10.66 3.98
N ASN A 229 -8.56 -11.17 2.85
CA ASN A 229 -7.74 -12.02 2.00
C ASN A 229 -6.72 -11.16 1.24
N LEU A 230 -7.16 -9.98 0.78
CA LEU A 230 -6.33 -8.99 0.09
C LEU A 230 -6.19 -7.70 0.92
N PRO A 231 -5.19 -7.61 1.82
CA PRO A 231 -5.09 -6.54 2.81
C PRO A 231 -4.44 -5.29 2.20
N ILE A 232 -5.15 -4.61 1.29
CA ILE A 232 -4.66 -3.44 0.54
C ILE A 232 -4.27 -2.23 1.41
N PHE A 233 -4.66 -2.24 2.68
CA PHE A 233 -4.38 -1.20 3.67
C PHE A 233 -3.01 -1.35 4.37
N LEU A 234 -2.28 -2.46 4.20
CA LEU A 234 -1.07 -2.73 5.00
C LEU A 234 -0.05 -1.58 4.99
N PHE A 235 0.16 -0.92 3.86
CA PHE A 235 1.16 0.16 3.73
C PHE A 235 0.55 1.58 3.80
N GLN A 236 -0.66 1.76 4.34
CA GLN A 236 -1.33 3.06 4.33
C GLN A 236 -0.50 4.16 5.01
N LYS A 237 0.16 3.86 6.13
CA LYS A 237 1.03 4.80 6.86
C LYS A 237 2.26 5.19 6.07
N GLU A 238 2.90 4.23 5.40
CA GLU A 238 4.09 4.50 4.59
C GLU A 238 3.73 5.31 3.34
N ARG A 239 2.59 5.00 2.73
CA ARG A 239 2.07 5.68 1.54
C ARG A 239 1.62 7.10 1.81
N SER A 240 1.09 7.38 3.00
CA SER A 240 0.74 8.75 3.40
C SER A 240 1.98 9.65 3.53
N ILE A 241 3.17 9.06 3.61
CA ILE A 241 4.45 9.79 3.69
C ILE A 241 5.10 9.91 2.32
N ASN A 242 5.16 8.83 1.55
CA ASN A 242 5.95 8.79 0.31
C ASN A 242 5.12 8.74 -0.99
N HIS A 243 3.79 8.68 -0.89
CA HIS A 243 2.85 8.65 -2.01
C HIS A 243 3.09 7.53 -3.03
N LYS A 244 3.79 6.46 -2.65
CA LYS A 244 4.03 5.33 -3.55
C LYS A 244 2.75 4.52 -3.72
N PRO A 245 2.45 4.03 -4.94
CA PRO A 245 1.26 3.24 -5.19
C PRO A 245 1.37 1.83 -4.59
N VAL A 246 0.22 1.19 -4.41
CA VAL A 246 0.15 -0.25 -4.16
C VAL A 246 -0.19 -0.95 -5.47
N ILE A 247 0.48 -2.08 -5.74
CA ILE A 247 0.01 -3.05 -6.73
C ILE A 247 -0.46 -4.27 -5.94
N ALA A 248 -1.76 -4.50 -5.94
CA ALA A 248 -2.42 -5.58 -5.24
C ALA A 248 -2.73 -6.72 -6.23
N PHE A 249 -2.27 -7.93 -5.93
CA PHE A 249 -2.44 -9.11 -6.75
C PHE A 249 -3.51 -10.01 -6.15
N ASP A 250 -4.71 -9.96 -6.73
CA ASP A 250 -5.93 -10.65 -6.29
C ASP A 250 -6.10 -11.96 -7.06
N LEU A 251 -6.23 -13.08 -6.34
CA LEU A 251 -6.42 -14.39 -6.95
C LEU A 251 -7.91 -14.72 -6.98
N CYS A 252 -8.54 -14.48 -8.12
CA CYS A 252 -9.97 -14.73 -8.30
C CYS A 252 -10.22 -16.04 -9.07
N ASP A 253 -11.38 -16.65 -8.87
CA ASP A 253 -11.85 -17.71 -9.76
C ASP A 253 -12.49 -17.11 -11.04
N GLU A 254 -12.54 -17.87 -12.14
CA GLU A 254 -12.95 -17.39 -13.48
C GLU A 254 -14.37 -16.78 -13.61
N GLU A 255 -15.22 -16.83 -12.56
CA GLU A 255 -16.61 -16.34 -12.59
C GLU A 255 -16.96 -15.40 -11.43
N ASP A 256 -16.21 -14.31 -11.23
CA ASP A 256 -16.72 -13.14 -10.48
C ASP A 256 -17.70 -12.28 -11.30
N ASN A 257 -18.41 -12.89 -12.25
CA ASN A 257 -19.69 -12.36 -12.72
C ASN A 257 -20.73 -12.86 -11.74
N ILE A 258 -21.38 -11.92 -11.04
CA ILE A 258 -22.63 -12.03 -10.25
C ILE A 258 -23.23 -13.44 -10.34
N PRO A 259 -23.34 -14.20 -9.23
CA PRO A 259 -23.82 -15.57 -9.30
C PRO A 259 -25.09 -15.60 -10.13
N ALA A 260 -25.03 -16.32 -11.25
CA ALA A 260 -26.20 -16.61 -12.04
C ALA A 260 -27.26 -17.11 -11.05
N GLN A 261 -28.45 -16.51 -11.10
CA GLN A 261 -29.63 -17.01 -10.40
C GLN A 261 -29.78 -18.49 -10.76
N THR A 262 -29.21 -19.34 -9.92
CA THR A 262 -29.41 -20.78 -10.02
C THR A 262 -30.80 -20.97 -9.45
N ASN A 263 -31.75 -21.21 -10.34
CA ASN A 263 -33.11 -21.65 -10.02
C ASN A 263 -33.08 -23.06 -9.40
N ASN A 264 -32.35 -23.26 -8.32
CA ASN A 264 -32.40 -24.47 -7.53
C ASN A 264 -33.32 -24.23 -6.34
N THR A 265 -34.56 -24.69 -6.49
CA THR A 265 -35.52 -24.91 -5.40
C THR A 265 -35.09 -26.08 -4.50
N GLN A 266 -33.85 -26.06 -4.00
CA GLN A 266 -33.40 -26.96 -2.93
C GLN A 266 -33.26 -26.17 -1.64
N GLU A 267 -33.71 -26.74 -0.53
CA GLU A 267 -33.64 -26.13 0.80
C GLU A 267 -32.18 -25.78 1.14
N TYR A 268 -31.96 -24.50 1.44
CA TYR A 268 -30.68 -23.94 1.85
C TYR A 268 -30.26 -24.57 3.19
N GLN A 269 -29.18 -25.36 3.18
CA GLN A 269 -28.75 -26.08 4.38
C GLN A 269 -28.02 -25.14 5.35
N LEU A 270 -28.10 -25.39 6.66
CA LEU A 270 -27.46 -24.53 7.68
C LEU A 270 -25.95 -24.35 7.44
N GLY A 271 -25.26 -25.39 6.95
CA GLY A 271 -23.83 -25.32 6.61
C GLY A 271 -23.53 -24.51 5.35
N GLU A 272 -24.43 -24.49 4.36
CA GLU A 272 -24.35 -23.64 3.16
C GLU A 272 -24.63 -22.18 3.53
N LEU A 273 -25.66 -21.93 4.35
CA LEU A 273 -25.96 -20.60 4.89
C LEU A 273 -24.80 -20.01 5.69
N LEU A 274 -24.22 -20.78 6.62
CA LEU A 274 -23.10 -20.30 7.42
C LEU A 274 -21.85 -20.05 6.55
N GLY A 275 -21.63 -20.88 5.53
CA GLY A 275 -20.54 -20.71 4.57
C GLY A 275 -20.71 -19.46 3.70
N ASP A 276 -21.88 -19.31 3.08
CA ASP A 276 -22.19 -18.19 2.20
C ASP A 276 -22.26 -16.88 2.98
N MET A 277 -22.76 -16.87 4.24
CA MET A 277 -22.73 -15.68 5.10
C MET A 277 -21.29 -15.27 5.47
N LEU A 278 -20.42 -16.23 5.76
CA LEU A 278 -19.02 -15.96 6.09
C LEU A 278 -18.25 -15.50 4.84
N ALA A 279 -18.39 -16.20 3.72
CA ALA A 279 -17.82 -15.80 2.42
C ALA A 279 -18.29 -14.40 2.02
N THR A 280 -19.60 -14.11 2.15
CA THR A 280 -20.15 -12.77 1.90
C THR A 280 -19.55 -11.73 2.84
N ALA A 281 -19.38 -12.04 4.13
CA ALA A 281 -18.77 -11.11 5.08
C ALA A 281 -17.29 -10.81 4.77
N LEU A 282 -16.54 -11.80 4.24
CA LEU A 282 -15.15 -11.67 3.81
C LEU A 282 -15.02 -10.93 2.47
N GLU A 283 -15.84 -11.27 1.48
CA GLU A 283 -15.81 -10.64 0.15
C GLU A 283 -16.41 -9.23 0.16
N SER A 284 -17.45 -8.99 0.97
CA SER A 284 -18.09 -7.67 1.09
C SER A 284 -17.18 -6.64 1.76
N SER A 285 -16.33 -7.03 2.72
CA SER A 285 -15.44 -6.10 3.41
C SER A 285 -14.29 -5.64 2.51
N ASP A 286 -13.68 -6.57 1.77
CA ASP A 286 -12.65 -6.27 0.77
C ASP A 286 -13.25 -5.47 -0.41
N GLY A 287 -14.49 -5.76 -0.82
CA GLY A 287 -15.24 -5.01 -1.82
C GLY A 287 -15.40 -3.51 -1.52
N LEU A 288 -15.70 -3.16 -0.26
CA LEU A 288 -15.84 -1.77 0.18
C LEU A 288 -14.48 -1.07 0.28
N LEU A 289 -13.44 -1.75 0.78
CA LEU A 289 -12.09 -1.18 0.86
C LEU A 289 -11.52 -0.84 -0.53
N ARG A 290 -11.83 -1.66 -1.55
CA ARG A 290 -11.42 -1.43 -2.95
C ARG A 290 -11.93 -0.11 -3.54
N GLN A 291 -13.03 0.45 -3.02
CA GLN A 291 -13.63 1.69 -3.53
C GLN A 291 -13.17 2.95 -2.78
N VAL A 292 -12.47 2.80 -1.66
CA VAL A 292 -12.26 3.87 -0.69
C VAL A 292 -10.79 4.28 -0.55
N ILE A 293 -9.85 3.50 -1.09
CA ILE A 293 -8.41 3.77 -0.99
C ILE A 293 -7.85 4.13 -2.36
N ASP A 294 -7.40 5.37 -2.49
CA ASP A 294 -6.82 5.94 -3.72
C ASP A 294 -5.45 5.33 -4.05
N ASN A 295 -4.98 5.45 -5.30
CA ASN A 295 -3.66 4.99 -5.77
C ASN A 295 -3.32 3.50 -5.52
N ILE A 296 -4.30 2.61 -5.75
CA ILE A 296 -4.13 1.16 -5.70
C ILE A 296 -4.42 0.56 -7.07
N TYR A 297 -3.42 -0.11 -7.65
CA TYR A 297 -3.54 -0.87 -8.88
C TYR A 297 -3.92 -2.31 -8.57
N HIS A 298 -5.15 -2.68 -8.93
CA HIS A 298 -5.72 -3.98 -8.63
C HIS A 298 -5.57 -4.95 -9.80
N VAL A 299 -4.65 -5.91 -9.69
CA VAL A 299 -4.39 -6.94 -10.69
C VAL A 299 -5.17 -8.20 -10.33
N ARG A 300 -6.30 -8.43 -11.01
CA ARG A 300 -7.13 -9.61 -10.81
C ARG A 300 -6.65 -10.75 -11.69
N VAL A 301 -6.16 -11.82 -11.08
CA VAL A 301 -5.67 -13.01 -11.75
C VAL A 301 -6.73 -14.09 -11.68
N SER A 302 -7.52 -14.22 -12.75
CA SER A 302 -8.51 -15.29 -12.87
C SER A 302 -7.82 -16.63 -13.05
N LEU A 303 -8.05 -17.55 -12.10
CA LEU A 303 -7.44 -18.87 -12.04
C LEU A 303 -8.44 -19.99 -12.40
N PRO A 304 -7.96 -21.09 -12.99
CA PRO A 304 -8.80 -22.23 -13.36
C PRO A 304 -9.46 -22.92 -12.16
N LYS A 305 -10.74 -23.30 -12.28
CA LYS A 305 -11.49 -24.01 -11.23
C LYS A 305 -10.96 -25.43 -10.93
N ASP A 306 -10.13 -26.01 -11.81
CA ASP A 306 -9.56 -27.35 -11.61
C ASP A 306 -8.44 -27.40 -10.56
N ILE A 307 -8.09 -26.25 -9.98
CA ILE A 307 -7.07 -26.13 -8.93
C ILE A 307 -7.70 -25.51 -7.69
N ASN A 308 -7.87 -26.31 -6.64
CA ASN A 308 -8.40 -25.85 -5.36
C ASN A 308 -7.27 -25.33 -4.45
N THR A 309 -7.57 -24.34 -3.60
CA THR A 309 -6.67 -23.69 -2.65
C THR A 309 -5.96 -24.65 -1.69
N LEU A 310 -6.63 -25.76 -1.32
CA LEU A 310 -6.11 -26.79 -0.41
C LEU A 310 -5.70 -28.09 -1.14
N ASP A 311 -5.54 -28.07 -2.47
CA ASP A 311 -4.98 -29.19 -3.22
C ASP A 311 -3.45 -29.25 -3.07
N PHE A 312 -3.01 -29.66 -1.88
CA PHE A 312 -1.59 -29.79 -1.53
C PHE A 312 -0.84 -30.86 -2.36
N SER A 313 -1.55 -31.65 -3.17
CA SER A 313 -1.00 -32.64 -4.11
C SER A 313 -0.79 -32.13 -5.53
N ILE A 314 -0.90 -30.82 -5.76
CA ILE A 314 -0.71 -30.20 -7.07
C ILE A 314 0.65 -30.56 -7.70
N ASP A 315 0.60 -31.04 -8.94
CA ASP A 315 1.80 -31.38 -9.70
C ASP A 315 2.58 -30.11 -10.14
N LYS A 316 3.80 -30.33 -10.67
CA LYS A 316 4.67 -29.23 -11.11
C LYS A 316 4.12 -28.51 -12.35
N GLU A 317 3.40 -29.21 -13.22
CA GLU A 317 2.87 -28.66 -14.47
C GLU A 317 1.73 -27.66 -14.18
N LYS A 318 0.81 -28.02 -13.29
CA LYS A 318 -0.26 -27.14 -12.80
C LYS A 318 0.30 -25.93 -12.06
N ARG A 319 1.33 -26.10 -11.22
CA ARG A 319 2.03 -24.98 -10.57
C ARG A 319 2.67 -24.02 -11.58
N LYS A 320 3.29 -24.57 -12.63
CA LYS A 320 3.83 -23.77 -13.74
C LYS A 320 2.72 -23.03 -14.50
N ARG A 321 1.58 -23.67 -14.77
CA ARG A 321 0.41 -23.04 -15.41
C ARG A 321 -0.14 -21.87 -14.59
N LEU A 322 -0.20 -21.99 -13.26
CA LEU A 322 -0.56 -20.89 -12.36
C LEU A 322 0.42 -19.72 -12.48
N PHE A 323 1.72 -20.01 -12.45
CA PHE A 323 2.78 -19.01 -12.63
C PHE A 323 2.61 -18.28 -13.97
N ASP A 324 2.49 -19.01 -15.08
CA ASP A 324 2.38 -18.45 -16.44
C ASP A 324 1.12 -17.57 -16.56
N ARG A 325 0.02 -17.96 -15.89
CA ARG A 325 -1.23 -17.18 -15.83
C ARG A 325 -1.03 -15.85 -15.11
N GLY A 326 -0.45 -15.87 -13.91
CA GLY A 326 -0.17 -14.65 -13.15
C GLY A 326 0.74 -13.68 -13.90
N HIS A 327 1.77 -14.21 -14.57
CA HIS A 327 2.69 -13.43 -15.41
C HIS A 327 1.97 -12.74 -16.58
N SER A 328 1.19 -13.51 -17.35
CA SER A 328 0.50 -13.02 -18.54
C SER A 328 -0.52 -11.92 -18.20
N VAL A 329 -1.36 -12.16 -17.18
CA VAL A 329 -2.39 -11.21 -16.74
C VAL A 329 -1.76 -9.92 -16.25
N THR A 330 -0.74 -10.01 -15.41
CA THR A 330 -0.05 -8.84 -14.86
C THR A 330 0.66 -8.03 -15.96
N SER A 331 1.31 -8.69 -16.91
CA SER A 331 1.96 -8.02 -18.05
C SER A 331 0.94 -7.24 -18.88
N SER A 332 -0.22 -7.83 -19.17
CA SER A 332 -1.32 -7.16 -19.89
C SER A 332 -1.89 -5.98 -19.10
N PHE A 333 -2.13 -6.17 -17.81
CA PHE A 333 -2.64 -5.13 -16.92
C PHE A 333 -1.70 -3.92 -16.89
N ILE A 334 -0.41 -4.12 -16.62
CA ILE A 334 0.58 -3.03 -16.55
C ILE A 334 0.77 -2.37 -17.91
N GLY A 335 0.80 -3.14 -18.99
CA GLY A 335 0.89 -2.61 -20.35
C GLY A 335 -0.26 -1.68 -20.73
N THR A 336 -1.43 -1.87 -20.12
CA THR A 336 -2.65 -1.11 -20.42
C THR A 336 -2.87 0.03 -19.42
N ASN A 337 -2.87 -0.28 -18.13
CA ASN A 337 -3.25 0.65 -17.05
C ASN A 337 -2.11 1.58 -16.61
N LEU A 338 -0.84 1.19 -16.84
CA LEU A 338 0.34 2.01 -16.51
C LEU A 338 1.00 2.59 -17.77
N LEU A 339 0.29 2.64 -18.90
CA LEU A 339 0.86 3.10 -20.17
C LEU A 339 1.39 4.53 -20.12
N ALA A 340 0.68 5.43 -19.43
CA ALA A 340 1.11 6.83 -19.24
C ALA A 340 2.47 6.89 -18.52
N TRP A 341 2.62 6.13 -17.44
CA TRP A 341 3.88 6.03 -16.71
C TRP A 341 5.00 5.42 -17.57
N LYS A 342 4.71 4.36 -18.34
CA LYS A 342 5.72 3.73 -19.23
C LYS A 342 6.21 4.65 -20.34
N ARG A 343 5.35 5.59 -20.79
CA ARG A 343 5.69 6.58 -21.81
C ARG A 343 6.37 7.83 -21.25
N ALA A 344 6.40 8.00 -19.92
CA ALA A 344 6.94 9.17 -19.27
C ALA A 344 8.47 9.25 -19.44
N ASN A 345 8.93 10.27 -20.15
CA ASN A 345 10.34 10.48 -20.50
C ASN A 345 11.09 11.29 -19.44
N ASN A 346 10.38 12.14 -18.70
CA ASN A 346 10.93 13.03 -17.68
C ASN A 346 10.19 12.86 -16.33
N MET A 347 10.69 13.54 -15.30
CA MET A 347 10.13 13.47 -13.94
C MET A 347 8.71 14.05 -13.86
N VAL A 348 8.44 15.15 -14.56
CA VAL A 348 7.12 15.81 -14.59
C VAL A 348 6.06 14.87 -15.13
N GLU A 349 6.31 14.24 -16.29
CA GLU A 349 5.38 13.25 -16.88
C GLU A 349 5.16 12.05 -15.96
N ARG A 350 6.16 11.63 -15.18
CA ARG A 350 6.00 10.54 -14.21
C ARG A 350 5.12 10.94 -13.04
N LEU A 351 5.29 12.14 -12.50
CA LEU A 351 4.44 12.68 -11.44
C LEU A 351 3.01 12.89 -11.97
N GLN A 352 2.83 13.37 -13.19
CA GLN A 352 1.51 13.46 -13.82
C GLN A 352 0.85 12.08 -14.02
N ALA A 353 1.63 11.06 -14.36
CA ALA A 353 1.13 9.69 -14.47
C ALA A 353 0.76 9.05 -13.11
N LEU A 354 1.38 9.51 -12.01
CA LEU A 354 1.12 9.02 -10.67
C LEU A 354 -0.06 9.74 -10.00
N TYR A 355 -0.20 11.05 -10.20
CA TYR A 355 -1.21 11.87 -9.55
C TYR A 355 -2.39 12.15 -10.47
N ALA A 356 -2.23 12.97 -11.51
CA ALA A 356 -3.33 13.29 -12.43
C ALA A 356 -2.85 13.76 -13.81
N PRO A 357 -3.58 13.49 -14.89
CA PRO A 357 -3.27 14.09 -16.19
C PRO A 357 -3.54 15.61 -16.18
N PRO A 358 -2.70 16.44 -16.85
CA PRO A 358 -2.82 17.90 -16.83
C PRO A 358 -4.21 18.44 -17.20
N ARG A 359 -4.92 17.75 -18.10
CA ARG A 359 -6.28 18.10 -18.53
C ARG A 359 -7.32 18.20 -17.41
N LEU A 360 -7.09 17.55 -16.26
CA LEU A 360 -7.98 17.63 -15.10
C LEU A 360 -7.55 18.73 -14.12
N VAL A 361 -6.25 19.06 -14.08
CA VAL A 361 -5.65 19.96 -13.09
C VAL A 361 -5.61 21.41 -13.59
N GLN A 362 -5.19 21.62 -14.85
CA GLN A 362 -5.00 22.96 -15.42
C GLN A 362 -6.28 23.83 -15.40
N PRO A 363 -7.49 23.31 -15.67
CA PRO A 363 -8.71 24.12 -15.57
C PRO A 363 -8.96 24.69 -14.16
N ILE A 364 -8.59 23.96 -13.11
CA ILE A 364 -8.73 24.44 -11.74
C ILE A 364 -7.70 25.54 -11.44
N LEU A 365 -6.46 25.38 -11.92
CA LEU A 365 -5.43 26.41 -11.81
C LEU A 365 -5.83 27.72 -12.50
N GLU A 366 -6.50 27.63 -13.64
CA GLU A 366 -7.08 28.77 -14.36
C GLU A 366 -8.19 29.44 -13.55
N ILE A 367 -9.13 28.67 -12.99
CA ILE A 367 -10.25 29.20 -12.21
C ILE A 367 -9.74 29.98 -10.98
N VAL A 368 -8.79 29.43 -10.24
CA VAL A 368 -8.20 30.09 -9.05
C VAL A 368 -7.56 31.42 -9.43
N VAL A 369 -6.79 31.45 -10.52
CA VAL A 369 -6.16 32.68 -11.01
C VAL A 369 -7.21 33.71 -11.43
N ARG A 370 -8.25 33.27 -12.16
CA ARG A 370 -9.31 34.16 -12.63
C ARG A 370 -10.07 34.80 -11.47
N GLU A 371 -10.43 34.02 -10.44
CA GLU A 371 -11.14 34.51 -9.25
C GLU A 371 -10.31 35.55 -8.46
N LEU A 372 -9.00 35.33 -8.35
CA LEU A 372 -8.09 36.27 -7.67
C LEU A 372 -7.92 37.60 -8.42
N GLU A 373 -7.94 37.55 -9.76
CA GLU A 373 -7.86 38.75 -10.61
C GLU A 373 -9.20 39.49 -10.70
N GLU A 374 -10.32 38.77 -10.84
CA GLU A 374 -11.68 39.35 -10.92
C GLU A 374 -12.11 40.03 -9.61
N SER A 375 -11.66 39.51 -8.47
CA SER A 375 -11.91 40.12 -7.16
C SER A 375 -10.97 41.31 -6.86
N GLU A 376 -10.13 41.72 -7.82
CA GLU A 376 -9.08 42.73 -7.68
C GLU A 376 -8.11 42.46 -6.52
N THR A 377 -8.11 41.21 -6.03
CA THR A 377 -7.33 40.81 -4.87
C THR A 377 -5.86 40.70 -5.24
N LEU A 378 -5.52 40.16 -6.42
CA LEU A 378 -4.16 40.09 -6.95
C LEU A 378 -4.12 40.45 -8.44
N THR A 379 -2.95 40.83 -8.96
CA THR A 379 -2.80 41.32 -10.34
C THR A 379 -1.76 40.55 -11.15
N GLN A 380 -2.09 40.18 -12.39
CA GLN A 380 -1.21 39.46 -13.32
C GLN A 380 -0.67 38.17 -12.71
N CYS A 381 -1.60 37.34 -12.27
CA CYS A 381 -1.33 36.09 -11.57
C CYS A 381 -0.97 34.97 -12.55
N ARG A 382 -0.09 34.08 -12.08
CA ARG A 382 0.16 32.75 -12.64
C ARG A 382 0.17 31.74 -11.51
N SER A 383 -0.17 30.49 -11.80
CA SER A 383 -0.32 29.45 -10.79
C SER A 383 0.39 28.18 -11.17
N TYR A 384 0.88 27.46 -10.17
CA TYR A 384 1.54 26.18 -10.35
C TYR A 384 1.44 25.31 -9.12
N ILE A 385 1.54 24.00 -9.34
CA ILE A 385 1.58 23.01 -8.28
C ILE A 385 2.96 22.39 -8.28
N MET A 386 3.57 22.37 -7.10
CA MET A 386 4.77 21.59 -6.87
C MET A 386 4.44 20.31 -6.12
N LEU A 387 4.93 19.18 -6.66
CA LEU A 387 4.77 17.85 -6.05
C LEU A 387 6.11 17.34 -5.53
N PRO A 388 6.10 16.52 -4.47
CA PRO A 388 7.32 15.93 -3.93
C PRO A 388 7.94 14.95 -4.94
N THR A 389 9.26 14.92 -4.93
CA THR A 389 10.09 14.01 -5.72
C THR A 389 10.79 13.02 -4.79
N ASP A 390 11.31 11.94 -5.37
CA ASP A 390 12.02 10.88 -4.63
C ASP A 390 13.35 11.37 -4.01
N GLU A 391 13.86 12.53 -4.47
CA GLU A 391 15.09 13.14 -4.00
C GLU A 391 14.88 14.16 -2.86
N GLY A 392 13.66 14.24 -2.28
CA GLY A 392 13.36 15.20 -1.21
C GLY A 392 13.28 16.64 -1.72
N LYS A 393 12.94 16.83 -2.99
CA LYS A 393 12.66 18.13 -3.62
C LYS A 393 11.19 18.25 -3.96
N LEU A 394 10.72 19.48 -4.12
CA LEU A 394 9.46 19.85 -4.73
C LEU A 394 9.74 20.29 -6.16
N ALA A 395 9.05 19.70 -7.13
CA ALA A 395 9.18 20.04 -8.55
C ALA A 395 7.89 20.61 -9.08
N THR A 396 7.99 21.62 -9.95
CA THR A 396 6.82 22.16 -10.66
C THR A 396 6.28 21.13 -11.65
N VAL A 397 5.04 20.68 -11.45
CA VAL A 397 4.42 19.60 -12.26
C VAL A 397 3.26 20.09 -13.11
N TYR A 398 2.46 21.01 -12.56
CA TYR A 398 1.34 21.63 -13.25
C TYR A 398 1.49 23.13 -13.18
N GLN A 399 1.11 23.82 -14.25
CA GLN A 399 1.23 25.26 -14.34
C GLN A 399 0.14 25.85 -15.21
N TYR A 400 -0.11 27.14 -15.01
CA TYR A 400 -0.94 27.99 -15.83
C TYR A 400 -0.28 29.37 -15.96
N ARG A 401 -0.14 29.86 -17.22
CA ARG A 401 0.58 31.10 -17.59
C ARG A 401 2.08 31.08 -17.25
N MET A 402 2.75 29.93 -17.42
CA MET A 402 4.21 29.78 -17.25
C MET A 402 4.94 29.24 -18.48
N ASP A 403 4.24 28.97 -19.60
CA ASP A 403 4.78 28.23 -20.75
C ASP A 403 6.10 28.78 -21.33
N ASP A 404 6.30 30.11 -21.25
CA ASP A 404 7.49 30.80 -21.78
C ASP A 404 8.48 31.25 -20.69
N ASN A 405 8.29 30.81 -19.45
CA ASN A 405 9.13 31.27 -18.34
C ASN A 405 10.28 30.28 -18.00
N PRO A 406 11.49 30.77 -17.67
CA PRO A 406 12.64 29.92 -17.35
C PRO A 406 12.48 29.04 -16.11
N ASP A 407 11.45 29.28 -15.30
CA ASP A 407 11.12 28.55 -14.08
C ASP A 407 9.99 27.53 -14.25
N ILE A 408 9.61 27.20 -15.50
CA ILE A 408 8.60 26.16 -15.77
C ILE A 408 8.98 24.77 -15.21
N ASP A 409 10.28 24.50 -15.10
CA ASP A 409 10.86 23.24 -14.63
C ASP A 409 11.50 23.39 -13.24
N TRP A 410 11.05 24.36 -12.45
CA TRP A 410 11.73 24.71 -11.21
C TRP A 410 11.58 23.62 -10.13
N GLU A 411 12.72 23.25 -9.54
CA GLU A 411 12.85 22.37 -8.38
C GLU A 411 13.44 23.11 -7.18
N ILE A 412 12.92 22.80 -5.99
CA ILE A 412 13.35 23.38 -4.70
C ILE A 412 13.53 22.25 -3.70
N GLU A 413 14.62 22.24 -2.93
CA GLU A 413 14.78 21.24 -1.86
C GLU A 413 13.77 21.49 -0.74
N ILE A 414 13.09 20.45 -0.26
CA ILE A 414 12.10 20.58 0.83
C ILE A 414 12.75 21.19 2.07
N ASN A 415 14.04 20.93 2.30
CA ASN A 415 14.75 21.40 3.47
C ASN A 415 15.31 22.83 3.38
N ASN A 416 15.16 23.50 2.23
CA ASN A 416 15.59 24.89 2.06
C ASN A 416 14.79 25.89 2.90
N GLY A 417 15.19 27.16 2.83
CA GLY A 417 14.44 28.28 3.37
C GLY A 417 13.43 28.82 2.37
N GLY A 418 12.48 29.63 2.84
CA GLY A 418 11.51 30.33 2.00
C GLY A 418 10.13 29.70 2.00
N ALA A 419 9.19 30.39 1.37
CA ALA A 419 7.76 30.11 1.56
C ALA A 419 7.36 28.68 1.16
N TRP A 420 7.95 28.09 0.11
CA TRP A 420 7.64 26.71 -0.31
C TRP A 420 8.02 25.69 0.76
N SER A 421 9.26 25.74 1.24
CA SER A 421 9.77 24.83 2.26
C SER A 421 9.13 25.09 3.63
N GLU A 422 8.89 26.35 4.00
CA GLU A 422 8.18 26.71 5.23
C GLU A 422 6.73 26.23 5.21
N SER A 423 6.03 26.41 4.08
CA SER A 423 4.66 25.96 3.90
C SER A 423 4.56 24.44 4.01
N TRP A 424 5.48 23.72 3.39
CA TRP A 424 5.57 22.26 3.46
C TRP A 424 5.85 21.77 4.89
N LYS A 425 6.89 22.28 5.55
CA LYS A 425 7.30 21.83 6.90
C LYS A 425 6.27 22.19 7.97
N ASN A 426 5.79 23.43 7.94
CA ASN A 426 4.89 23.94 8.98
C ASN A 426 3.41 23.67 8.67
N ARG A 427 3.11 23.11 7.48
CA ARG A 427 1.75 22.76 7.05
C ARG A 427 0.80 23.97 7.08
N LYS A 428 1.31 25.14 6.66
CA LYS A 428 0.57 26.43 6.68
C LYS A 428 0.77 27.22 5.40
N PRO A 429 -0.17 28.11 5.04
CA PRO A 429 0.09 29.11 4.01
C PRO A 429 1.30 29.99 4.33
N ALA A 430 2.05 30.39 3.31
CA ALA A 430 3.21 31.25 3.43
C ALA A 430 3.28 32.26 2.27
N LEU A 431 3.99 33.37 2.50
CA LEU A 431 4.24 34.41 1.51
C LEU A 431 5.74 34.55 1.27
N GLN A 432 6.13 34.59 0.00
CA GLN A 432 7.50 34.92 -0.39
C GLN A 432 7.53 36.32 -1.01
N ASN A 433 8.34 37.20 -0.42
CA ASN A 433 8.76 38.42 -1.12
C ASN A 433 9.90 38.07 -2.08
N ILE A 434 9.69 38.27 -3.38
CA ILE A 434 10.65 37.89 -4.43
C ILE A 434 11.84 38.86 -4.49
N GLU A 435 11.65 40.13 -4.16
CA GLU A 435 12.74 41.12 -4.12
C GLU A 435 13.71 40.77 -2.98
N VAL A 436 13.18 40.50 -1.79
CA VAL A 436 13.98 40.05 -0.63
C VAL A 436 14.68 38.72 -0.90
N LEU A 437 14.00 37.78 -1.56
CA LEU A 437 14.59 36.50 -1.95
C LEU A 437 15.80 36.68 -2.88
N ARG A 438 15.75 37.63 -3.81
CA ARG A 438 16.86 37.92 -4.74
C ARG A 438 18.04 38.62 -4.06
N GLU A 439 17.79 39.39 -3.01
CA GLU A 439 18.83 40.07 -2.24
C GLU A 439 19.52 39.12 -1.24
N ASN A 440 18.74 38.23 -0.59
CA ASN A 440 19.21 37.39 0.51
C ASN A 440 19.29 35.89 0.15
N ILE A 441 19.73 35.58 -1.06
CA ILE A 441 19.76 34.21 -1.63
C ILE A 441 20.38 33.15 -0.70
N SER A 442 21.40 33.51 0.08
CA SER A 442 22.07 32.61 1.04
C SER A 442 21.19 32.16 2.20
N GLU A 443 20.23 32.98 2.63
CA GLU A 443 19.29 32.63 3.72
C GLU A 443 18.26 31.59 3.27
N TYR A 444 17.97 31.56 1.98
CA TYR A 444 16.99 30.65 1.38
C TYR A 444 17.61 29.34 0.87
N ASN A 445 18.94 29.19 0.96
CA ASN A 445 19.69 28.03 0.45
C ASN A 445 19.39 27.71 -1.03
N ILE A 446 19.15 28.75 -1.85
CA ILE A 446 18.98 28.62 -3.30
C ILE A 446 20.18 29.25 -4.02
N THR A 447 20.39 28.91 -5.29
CA THR A 447 21.43 29.54 -6.10
C THR A 447 20.94 30.82 -6.76
N LYS A 448 21.86 31.73 -7.09
CA LYS A 448 21.54 32.95 -7.87
C LYS A 448 20.93 32.62 -9.24
N ALA A 449 21.33 31.51 -9.85
CA ALA A 449 20.74 31.03 -11.10
C ALA A 449 19.26 30.65 -10.91
N GLN A 450 18.92 29.94 -9.83
CA GLN A 450 17.52 29.58 -9.50
C GLN A 450 16.68 30.83 -9.23
N ALA A 451 17.15 31.77 -8.40
CA ALA A 451 16.41 33.01 -8.09
C ALA A 451 16.16 33.88 -9.34
N ASN A 452 17.07 33.83 -10.33
CA ASN A 452 16.93 34.56 -11.59
C ASN A 452 15.99 33.90 -12.60
N LYS A 453 15.56 32.65 -12.38
CA LYS A 453 14.55 32.00 -13.23
C LYS A 453 13.17 32.62 -13.04
N ILE A 454 12.87 33.13 -11.84
CA ILE A 454 11.61 33.84 -11.53
C ILE A 454 11.55 35.15 -12.35
N PRO A 455 10.46 35.44 -13.08
CA PRO A 455 10.30 36.67 -13.84
C PRO A 455 10.41 37.93 -12.97
N LYS A 456 11.04 38.97 -13.52
CA LYS A 456 11.38 40.20 -12.76
C LYS A 456 10.17 41.01 -12.32
N ASP A 457 9.06 40.91 -13.03
CA ASP A 457 7.80 41.58 -12.72
C ASP A 457 7.09 40.98 -11.49
N LYS A 458 7.35 39.71 -11.17
CA LYS A 458 6.74 39.06 -10.00
C LYS A 458 7.36 39.59 -8.72
N LYS A 459 6.50 40.05 -7.81
CA LYS A 459 6.87 40.67 -6.53
C LYS A 459 6.59 39.76 -5.34
N THR A 460 5.53 38.96 -5.42
CA THR A 460 5.11 38.08 -4.33
C THR A 460 4.70 36.72 -4.87
N THR A 461 5.05 35.67 -4.12
CA THR A 461 4.48 34.33 -4.27
C THR A 461 3.66 33.99 -3.04
N VAL A 462 2.43 33.55 -3.26
CA VAL A 462 1.55 32.99 -2.23
C VAL A 462 1.61 31.48 -2.33
N VAL A 463 1.97 30.80 -1.24
CA VAL A 463 2.10 29.33 -1.20
C VAL A 463 1.07 28.77 -0.22
N VAL A 464 0.35 27.74 -0.65
CA VAL A 464 -0.67 27.05 0.13
C VAL A 464 -0.49 25.54 0.04
N PRO A 465 -0.50 24.81 1.17
CA PRO A 465 -0.40 23.35 1.17
C PRO A 465 -1.65 22.68 0.61
N ILE A 466 -1.45 21.60 -0.15
CA ILE A 466 -2.50 20.71 -0.62
C ILE A 466 -2.48 19.45 0.26
N PHE A 467 -3.46 19.30 1.14
CA PHE A 467 -3.57 18.12 2.01
C PHE A 467 -4.34 17.00 1.32
N ASP A 468 -4.08 15.75 1.70
CA ASP A 468 -4.92 14.59 1.43
C ASP A 468 -5.95 14.44 2.56
N TRP A 469 -7.13 15.01 2.38
CA TRP A 469 -8.21 14.99 3.37
C TRP A 469 -9.54 14.68 2.71
N LYS A 470 -10.32 13.71 3.22
CA LYS A 470 -11.60 13.27 2.63
C LYS A 470 -12.67 14.35 2.70
N THR A 471 -12.54 15.36 1.84
CA THR A 471 -13.46 16.48 1.66
C THR A 471 -13.61 17.36 2.91
N ILE A 472 -13.75 18.67 2.71
CA ILE A 472 -14.18 19.67 3.71
C ILE A 472 -15.41 19.23 4.53
N THR A 473 -16.22 18.30 4.02
CA THR A 473 -17.54 17.92 4.55
C THR A 473 -17.53 17.20 5.91
N LEU A 474 -16.37 16.85 6.47
CA LEU A 474 -16.28 16.32 7.85
C LEU A 474 -16.15 17.42 8.91
N LEU A 475 -15.91 18.67 8.53
CA LEU A 475 -16.11 19.80 9.43
C LEU A 475 -17.62 20.01 9.54
N LYS A 476 -18.17 19.94 10.76
CA LYS A 476 -19.55 20.39 11.01
C LYS A 476 -19.66 21.84 10.50
N ASP A 477 -20.82 22.27 10.00
CA ASP A 477 -20.99 23.61 9.38
C ASP A 477 -20.34 24.74 10.20
N ASN A 478 -20.45 24.67 11.53
CA ASN A 478 -19.85 25.62 12.47
C ASN A 478 -18.31 25.60 12.46
N GLN A 479 -17.69 24.44 12.28
CA GLN A 479 -16.23 24.29 12.17
C GLN A 479 -15.70 24.72 10.81
N TYR A 480 -16.50 24.65 9.75
CA TYR A 480 -16.12 25.19 8.44
C TYR A 480 -16.11 26.72 8.46
N GLU A 481 -17.13 27.34 9.06
CA GLU A 481 -17.14 28.79 9.29
C GLU A 481 -16.01 29.22 10.25
N GLU A 482 -15.74 28.48 11.33
CA GLU A 482 -14.58 28.73 12.20
C GLU A 482 -13.24 28.54 11.46
N PHE A 483 -13.12 27.55 10.59
CA PHE A 483 -11.92 27.34 9.77
C PHE A 483 -11.72 28.50 8.78
N GLN A 484 -12.79 28.97 8.14
CA GLN A 484 -12.75 30.14 7.25
C GLN A 484 -12.45 31.46 7.96
N ASN A 485 -12.74 31.55 9.27
CA ASN A 485 -12.65 32.77 10.07
C ASN A 485 -11.51 32.75 11.11
N SER A 486 -10.75 31.67 11.23
CA SER A 486 -9.66 31.54 12.21
C SER A 486 -8.28 31.78 11.58
N ASN A 487 -7.34 32.29 12.38
CA ASN A 487 -5.95 32.53 12.00
C ASN A 487 -5.10 31.24 11.82
N PHE A 488 -5.69 30.11 11.39
CA PHE A 488 -5.06 28.78 11.23
C PHE A 488 -4.45 28.14 12.49
N GLN A 489 -4.22 28.92 13.56
CA GLN A 489 -3.47 28.50 14.74
C GLN A 489 -4.20 27.45 15.60
N ASN A 490 -5.53 27.47 15.59
CA ASN A 490 -6.36 26.55 16.38
C ASN A 490 -6.59 25.18 15.71
N PHE A 491 -6.18 25.00 14.45
CA PHE A 491 -6.40 23.76 13.68
C PHE A 491 -5.13 22.95 13.43
N GLN A 492 -3.99 23.36 13.99
CA GLN A 492 -2.71 22.69 13.73
C GLN A 492 -2.74 21.20 14.10
N ASP A 493 -3.28 20.86 15.27
CA ASP A 493 -3.38 19.48 15.75
C ASP A 493 -4.23 18.57 14.84
N ILE A 494 -5.16 19.15 14.08
CA ILE A 494 -6.00 18.47 13.10
C ILE A 494 -5.25 18.34 11.77
N ILE A 495 -4.63 19.43 11.31
CA ILE A 495 -3.88 19.48 10.05
C ILE A 495 -2.65 18.55 10.07
N ASP A 496 -2.00 18.41 11.22
CA ASP A 496 -0.83 17.53 11.39
C ASP A 496 -1.15 16.05 11.15
N GLN A 497 -2.43 15.66 11.22
CA GLN A 497 -2.87 14.28 11.00
C GLN A 497 -3.02 13.91 9.51
N TYR A 498 -3.12 14.88 8.61
CA TYR A 498 -3.34 14.63 7.18
C TYR A 498 -2.01 14.51 6.41
N ALA A 499 -1.98 13.77 5.31
CA ALA A 499 -0.81 13.76 4.43
C ALA A 499 -0.76 15.01 3.55
N LEU A 500 0.43 15.39 3.08
CA LEU A 500 0.61 16.49 2.12
C LEU A 500 0.78 15.93 0.72
N ILE A 501 -0.10 16.28 -0.22
CA ILE A 501 0.02 15.89 -1.62
C ILE A 501 1.08 16.76 -2.33
N GLY A 502 1.07 18.06 -2.06
CA GLY A 502 1.83 19.06 -2.80
C GLY A 502 1.62 20.46 -2.23
N ILE A 503 2.08 21.47 -2.95
CA ILE A 503 1.80 22.88 -2.66
C ILE A 503 1.28 23.59 -3.90
N LEU A 504 0.25 24.41 -3.73
CA LEU A 504 -0.26 25.33 -4.74
C LEU A 504 0.39 26.69 -4.53
N SER A 505 1.00 27.22 -5.58
CA SER A 505 1.70 28.50 -5.57
C SER A 505 1.10 29.47 -6.57
N ILE A 506 0.93 30.73 -6.17
CA ILE A 506 0.45 31.83 -7.01
C ILE A 506 1.51 32.93 -7.03
N ASP A 507 2.08 33.23 -8.18
CA ASP A 507 2.95 34.39 -8.33
C ASP A 507 2.15 35.58 -8.87
N THR A 508 2.43 36.75 -8.33
CA THR A 508 1.71 37.99 -8.64
C THR A 508 2.66 39.19 -8.77
N THR A 509 2.20 40.22 -9.50
CA THR A 509 2.86 41.52 -9.57
C THR A 509 2.47 42.45 -8.42
N THR A 510 1.48 42.07 -7.63
CA THR A 510 1.06 42.79 -6.43
C THR A 510 2.18 42.77 -5.38
N PRO A 511 2.61 43.93 -4.83
CA PRO A 511 3.62 43.99 -3.76
C PRO A 511 3.21 43.25 -2.49
N THR A 512 4.18 42.64 -1.80
CA THR A 512 3.94 41.86 -0.57
C THR A 512 3.25 42.68 0.51
N GLN A 513 3.62 43.96 0.67
CA GLN A 513 3.02 44.86 1.66
C GLN A 513 1.53 45.11 1.44
N ASP A 514 1.10 45.15 0.18
CA ASP A 514 -0.30 45.39 -0.19
C ASP A 514 -1.19 44.16 0.10
N ILE A 515 -0.58 42.98 0.16
CA ILE A 515 -1.25 41.70 0.47
C ILE A 515 -1.36 41.48 1.98
N LEU A 516 -0.37 41.95 2.77
CA LEU A 516 -0.32 41.76 4.23
C LEU A 516 -1.45 42.45 5.00
N ASN A 517 -2.30 43.26 4.34
CA ASN A 517 -3.55 43.73 4.94
C ASN A 517 -4.40 42.51 5.38
N PRO A 518 -4.82 42.39 6.66
CA PRO A 518 -5.51 41.21 7.17
C PRO A 518 -6.76 40.79 6.37
N GLU A 519 -7.57 41.76 5.92
CA GLU A 519 -8.78 41.48 5.15
C GLU A 519 -8.45 40.90 3.78
N ARG A 520 -7.48 41.53 3.09
CA ARG A 520 -7.02 41.08 1.77
C ARG A 520 -6.31 39.73 1.86
N LEU A 521 -5.45 39.55 2.85
CA LEU A 521 -4.72 38.31 3.11
C LEU A 521 -5.69 37.14 3.36
N GLY A 522 -6.74 37.37 4.15
CA GLY A 522 -7.79 36.39 4.41
C GLY A 522 -8.50 35.97 3.13
N ASN A 523 -8.87 36.92 2.27
CA ASN A 523 -9.53 36.65 0.99
C ASN A 523 -8.63 35.88 0.01
N VAL A 524 -7.34 36.26 -0.08
CA VAL A 524 -6.34 35.53 -0.89
C VAL A 524 -6.26 34.08 -0.45
N TYR A 525 -6.00 33.84 0.84
CA TYR A 525 -5.84 32.47 1.34
C TYR A 525 -7.12 31.66 1.20
N ARG A 526 -8.29 32.26 1.46
CA ARG A 526 -9.58 31.58 1.31
C ARG A 526 -9.78 31.07 -0.12
N SER A 527 -9.55 31.93 -1.11
CA SER A 527 -9.73 31.59 -2.53
C SER A 527 -8.78 30.46 -2.96
N ILE A 528 -7.50 30.57 -2.59
CA ILE A 528 -6.48 29.57 -2.94
C ILE A 528 -6.76 28.24 -2.22
N MET A 529 -7.19 28.26 -0.96
CA MET A 529 -7.51 27.06 -0.18
C MET A 529 -8.70 26.28 -0.76
N VAL A 530 -9.72 26.97 -1.28
CA VAL A 530 -10.84 26.32 -1.99
C VAL A 530 -10.31 25.57 -3.22
N GLY A 531 -9.47 26.24 -4.02
CA GLY A 531 -8.78 25.61 -5.15
C GLY A 531 -7.93 24.39 -4.74
N ALA A 532 -7.12 24.53 -3.70
CA ALA A 532 -6.29 23.45 -3.15
C ALA A 532 -7.13 22.25 -2.69
N SER A 533 -8.32 22.49 -2.12
CA SER A 533 -9.24 21.42 -1.71
C SER A 533 -9.84 20.66 -2.90
N ILE A 534 -10.22 21.36 -3.96
CA ILE A 534 -10.70 20.72 -5.20
C ILE A 534 -9.56 19.91 -5.84
N LEU A 535 -8.36 20.49 -5.91
CA LEU A 535 -7.16 19.83 -6.44
C LEU A 535 -6.78 18.58 -5.65
N SER A 536 -6.97 18.60 -4.33
CA SER A 536 -6.73 17.43 -3.47
C SER A 536 -7.54 16.20 -3.90
N GLY A 537 -8.78 16.39 -4.37
CA GLY A 537 -9.60 15.28 -4.88
C GLY A 537 -9.18 14.80 -6.27
N ILE A 538 -8.61 15.68 -7.09
CA ILE A 538 -8.18 15.35 -8.47
C ILE A 538 -6.80 14.69 -8.49
N LEU A 539 -5.90 15.11 -7.61
CA LEU A 539 -4.53 14.61 -7.52
C LEU A 539 -4.40 13.26 -6.80
N ARG A 540 -5.48 12.80 -6.16
CA ARG A 540 -5.58 11.45 -5.61
C ARG A 540 -5.88 10.44 -6.69
#